data_AF-A0A8S2SME5-F1
#
_entry.id   AF-A0A8S2SME5-F1
#
_cell.length_a   1.000
_cell.length_b   1.000
_cell.length_c   1.000
_cell.angle_alpha   90.00
_cell.angle_beta   90.00
_cell.angle_gamma   90.00
#
_symmetry.space_group_name_H-M   'P 1'
#
loop_
_entity.id
_entity.type
_entity.pdbx_description
1 polymer ?
#
loop_
_entity_poly.entity_id
_entity_poly.type
_entity_poly.pdbx_seq_one_letter_code
_entity_poly.pdbx_strand_id
1 'polypeptide(L)'
;EEVGIEVNKNELETSKILALWESSFPVDLNHGLPRRHHIVIYLHVESSRASDEIAVKIDPSEVDAYAWLSYEQIENIYERADSLENLCLFKAYVHLTGIC
;
A
#
# COMPACT_ATOMS: atom_id res chain seq x y z
N GLU A 1 5.84 9.62 8.76
CA GLU A 1 5.38 8.76 9.85
C GLU A 1 6.16 7.46 9.75
N GLU A 2 5.79 6.54 8.86
CA GLU A 2 6.47 5.25 8.69
C GLU A 2 7.81 5.28 7.91
N VAL A 3 7.82 5.83 6.68
CA VAL A 3 8.98 5.75 5.76
C VAL A 3 9.73 7.07 5.53
N GLY A 4 9.28 8.14 6.19
CA GLY A 4 9.94 9.44 6.15
C GLY A 4 9.95 10.15 4.78
N ILE A 5 9.17 9.68 3.80
CA ILE A 5 9.06 10.31 2.48
C ILE A 5 8.21 11.58 2.58
N GLU A 6 8.78 12.70 2.15
CA GLU A 6 8.06 13.96 2.04
C GLU A 6 7.35 14.06 0.69
N VAL A 7 6.03 14.28 0.73
CA VAL A 7 5.21 14.59 -0.45
C VAL A 7 5.01 16.09 -0.52
N ASN A 8 5.37 16.71 -1.63
CA ASN A 8 5.23 18.14 -1.79
C ASN A 8 3.79 18.54 -2.15
N LYS A 9 3.48 19.84 -2.01
CA LYS A 9 2.12 20.37 -2.21
C LYS A 9 1.58 20.09 -3.62
N ASN A 10 2.40 20.23 -4.65
CA ASN A 10 1.95 20.00 -6.03
C ASN A 10 1.64 18.52 -6.26
N GLU A 11 2.50 17.60 -5.77
CA GLU A 11 2.28 16.15 -5.85
C GLU A 11 0.95 15.77 -5.17
N LEU A 12 0.67 16.36 -4.00
CA LEU A 12 -0.58 16.12 -3.27
C LEU A 12 -1.81 16.69 -3.99
N GLU A 13 -1.73 17.91 -4.54
CA GLU A 13 -2.84 18.54 -5.29
C GLU A 13 -3.20 17.77 -6.57
N THR A 14 -2.22 17.09 -7.18
CA THR A 14 -2.43 16.26 -8.38
C THR A 14 -2.73 14.79 -8.06
N SER A 15 -2.73 14.41 -6.78
CA SER A 15 -3.00 13.04 -6.37
C SER A 15 -4.42 12.59 -6.73
N LYS A 16 -4.60 11.29 -6.92
CA LYS A 16 -5.89 10.70 -7.28
C LYS A 16 -6.24 9.57 -6.31
N ILE A 17 -7.51 9.49 -5.93
CA ILE A 17 -8.02 8.29 -5.26
C ILE A 17 -8.00 7.14 -6.26
N LEU A 18 -7.30 6.07 -5.91
CA LEU A 18 -7.25 4.84 -6.70
C LEU A 18 -8.43 3.93 -6.39
N ALA A 19 -8.66 3.69 -5.09
CA ALA A 19 -9.62 2.72 -4.63
C ALA A 19 -9.99 2.95 -3.16
N LEU A 20 -11.09 2.35 -2.75
CA LEU A 20 -11.45 2.12 -1.37
C LEU A 20 -11.40 0.63 -1.08
N TRP A 21 -10.97 0.25 0.11
CA TRP A 21 -10.91 -1.15 0.54
C TRP A 21 -11.47 -1.29 1.95
N GLU A 22 -12.43 -2.19 2.10
CA GLU A 22 -12.99 -2.55 3.40
C GLU A 22 -12.10 -3.61 4.05
N SER A 23 -11.56 -3.32 5.23
CA SER A 23 -10.63 -4.18 5.96
C SER A 23 -11.13 -4.44 7.37
N SER A 24 -10.91 -5.66 7.87
CA SER A 24 -11.21 -6.04 9.25
C SER A 24 -10.02 -6.75 9.90
N PHE A 25 -9.90 -6.60 11.21
CA PHE A 25 -8.90 -7.34 12.00
C PHE A 25 -9.56 -8.02 13.22
N PRO A 26 -9.33 -9.33 13.44
CA PRO A 26 -8.61 -10.26 12.57
C PRO A 26 -9.27 -10.41 11.17
N VAL A 27 -8.48 -10.86 10.18
CA VAL A 27 -8.89 -10.86 8.75
C VAL A 27 -10.04 -11.81 8.44
N ASP A 28 -10.21 -12.86 9.25
CA ASP A 28 -11.29 -13.82 9.13
C ASP A 28 -11.70 -14.37 10.50
N LEU A 29 -12.84 -15.08 10.53
CA LEU A 29 -13.43 -15.62 11.75
C LEU A 29 -12.64 -16.79 12.35
N ASN A 30 -11.77 -17.46 11.58
CA ASN A 30 -10.90 -18.51 12.13
C ASN A 30 -9.89 -17.92 13.12
N HIS A 31 -9.54 -16.64 12.94
CA HIS A 31 -8.66 -15.89 13.83
C HIS A 31 -9.41 -15.14 14.95
N GLY A 32 -10.75 -15.23 14.98
CA GLY A 32 -11.62 -14.65 15.99
C GLY A 32 -12.58 -13.59 15.45
N LEU A 33 -13.44 -13.05 16.31
CA LEU A 33 -14.39 -12.01 15.92
C LEU A 33 -13.66 -10.70 15.55
N PRO A 34 -14.08 -9.98 14.50
CA PRO A 34 -13.52 -8.69 14.14
C PRO A 34 -13.59 -7.71 15.30
N ARG A 35 -12.45 -7.10 15.62
CA ARG A 35 -12.31 -6.08 16.68
C ARG A 35 -12.09 -4.69 16.11
N ARG A 36 -11.54 -4.63 14.90
CA ARG A 36 -11.29 -3.37 14.18
C ARG A 36 -11.85 -3.51 12.78
N HIS A 37 -12.44 -2.42 12.28
CA HIS A 37 -13.04 -2.35 10.97
C HIS A 37 -12.71 -1.00 10.35
N HIS A 38 -12.17 -1.00 9.15
CA HIS A 38 -11.62 0.18 8.49
C HIS A 38 -12.08 0.25 7.04
N ILE A 39 -12.33 1.47 6.58
CA ILE A 39 -12.36 1.79 5.15
C ILE A 39 -11.03 2.46 4.83
N VAL A 40 -10.20 1.77 4.06
CA VAL A 40 -8.88 2.23 3.62
C VAL A 40 -9.05 2.96 2.30
N ILE A 41 -8.43 4.13 2.16
CA ILE A 41 -8.43 4.92 0.93
C ILE A 41 -7.02 4.86 0.35
N TYR A 42 -6.88 4.29 -0.85
CA TYR A 42 -5.61 4.29 -1.56
C TYR A 42 -5.49 5.54 -2.43
N LEU A 43 -4.43 6.31 -2.20
CA LEU A 43 -4.08 7.49 -3.00
C LEU A 43 -2.90 7.17 -3.92
N HIS A 44 -3.01 7.54 -5.19
CA HIS A 44 -1.89 7.60 -6.12
C HIS A 44 -1.27 8.97 -6.10
N VAL A 45 0.01 9.02 -5.75
CA VAL A 45 0.83 10.23 -5.79
C VAL A 45 1.98 9.94 -6.75
N GLU A 46 2.07 10.73 -7.81
CA GLU A 46 3.19 10.67 -8.74
C GLU A 46 4.26 11.65 -8.27
N SER A 47 5.49 11.17 -8.05
CA SER A 47 6.59 12.05 -7.67
C SER A 47 7.29 12.62 -8.90
N SER A 48 7.71 13.89 -8.81
CA SER A 48 8.56 14.50 -9.84
C SER A 48 10.03 14.09 -9.73
N ARG A 49 10.41 13.36 -8.68
CA ARG A 49 11.77 12.88 -8.39
C ARG A 49 11.92 11.41 -8.77
N ALA A 50 13.11 11.02 -9.19
CA ALA A 50 13.44 9.61 -9.38
C ALA A 50 13.59 8.88 -8.03
N SER A 51 13.43 7.55 -8.02
CA SER A 51 13.42 6.75 -6.78
C SER A 51 14.71 6.85 -5.95
N ASP A 52 15.85 7.10 -6.60
CA ASP A 52 17.17 7.29 -5.98
C ASP A 52 17.39 8.70 -5.43
N GLU A 53 16.57 9.68 -5.85
CA GLU A 53 16.56 11.05 -5.34
C GLU A 53 15.64 11.22 -4.12
N ILE A 54 14.79 10.23 -3.83
CA ILE A 54 13.88 10.26 -2.69
C ILE A 54 14.61 9.75 -1.44
N ALA A 55 14.81 10.63 -0.47
CA ALA A 55 15.32 10.26 0.84
C ALA A 55 14.27 9.43 1.61
N VAL A 56 14.65 8.22 2.01
CA VAL A 56 13.82 7.31 2.81
C VAL A 56 14.42 7.21 4.22
N LYS A 57 13.56 7.34 5.23
CA LYS A 57 13.93 7.16 6.64
C LYS A 57 12.84 6.38 7.35
N ILE A 58 13.07 5.08 7.49
CA ILE A 58 12.13 4.17 8.16
C ILE A 58 12.09 4.40 9.67
N ASP A 59 10.90 4.28 10.26
CA ASP A 59 10.72 4.12 11.70
C ASP A 59 10.72 2.62 12.05
N PRO A 60 11.76 2.09 12.71
CA PRO A 60 11.86 0.67 13.03
C PRO A 60 10.86 0.19 14.09
N SER A 61 10.11 1.10 14.72
CA SER A 61 9.00 0.71 15.62
C SER A 61 7.71 0.38 14.88
N GLU A 62 7.59 0.78 13.60
CA GLU A 62 6.42 0.57 12.75
C GLU A 62 6.74 -0.25 11.49
N VAL A 63 7.95 -0.08 10.92
CA VAL A 63 8.33 -0.66 9.63
C VAL A 63 9.74 -1.26 9.65
N ASP A 64 9.83 -2.54 9.27
CA ASP A 64 11.10 -3.28 9.21
C ASP A 64 11.87 -3.10 7.88
N ALA A 65 11.16 -2.84 6.77
CA ALA A 65 11.75 -2.79 5.44
C ALA A 65 10.92 -1.97 4.44
N TYR A 66 11.56 -1.51 3.37
CA TYR A 66 10.90 -0.86 2.24
C TYR A 66 11.49 -1.35 0.91
N ALA A 67 10.72 -1.21 -0.19
CA ALA A 67 11.18 -1.51 -1.54
C ALA A 67 10.50 -0.60 -2.58
N TRP A 68 11.25 -0.24 -3.62
CA TRP A 68 10.69 0.27 -4.87
C TRP A 68 10.44 -0.91 -5.80
N LEU A 69 9.21 -1.07 -6.28
CA LEU A 69 8.81 -2.22 -7.09
C LEU A 69 8.47 -1.78 -8.53
N SER A 70 8.99 -2.52 -9.50
CA SER A 70 8.60 -2.36 -10.90
C SER A 70 7.23 -2.96 -11.17
N TYR A 71 6.62 -2.56 -12.29
CA TYR A 71 5.34 -3.12 -12.72
C TYR A 71 5.38 -4.65 -12.88
N GLU A 72 6.45 -5.16 -13.48
CA GLU A 72 6.67 -6.60 -13.66
C GLU A 72 6.77 -7.34 -12.32
N GLN A 73 7.47 -6.77 -11.33
CA GLN A 73 7.56 -7.38 -10.00
C GLN A 73 6.19 -7.43 -9.31
N ILE A 74 5.39 -6.40 -9.50
CA ILE A 74 4.03 -6.30 -8.97
C ILE A 74 3.09 -7.30 -9.65
N GLU A 75 3.13 -7.44 -10.97
CA GLU A 75 2.34 -8.44 -11.70
C GLU A 75 2.68 -9.86 -11.22
N ASN A 76 3.97 -10.16 -11.04
CA ASN A 76 4.41 -11.44 -10.49
C ASN A 76 3.90 -11.70 -9.06
N ILE A 77 3.77 -10.67 -8.22
CA ILE A 77 3.19 -10.81 -6.87
C ILE A 77 1.69 -11.10 -6.98
N TYR A 78 0.99 -10.37 -7.84
CA TYR A 78 -0.45 -10.55 -8.06
C TYR A 78 -0.78 -11.96 -8.55
N GLU A 79 -0.06 -12.46 -9.56
CA GLU A 79 -0.26 -13.82 -10.09
C GLU A 79 -0.04 -14.91 -9.04
N ARG A 80 0.84 -14.67 -8.06
CA ARG A 80 1.09 -15.61 -6.96
C ARG A 80 0.07 -15.50 -5.84
N ALA A 81 -0.59 -14.36 -5.69
CA ALA A 81 -1.63 -14.14 -4.68
C ALA A 81 -2.98 -14.76 -5.10
N ASP A 82 -3.23 -14.89 -6.41
CA ASP A 82 -4.48 -15.38 -7.00
C ASP A 82 -4.61 -16.93 -6.94
N SER A 83 -4.53 -17.51 -5.74
CA SER A 83 -5.14 -18.82 -5.42
C SER A 83 -6.47 -18.70 -4.67
N LEU A 84 -7.03 -17.48 -4.58
CA LEU A 84 -8.34 -17.19 -4.00
C LEU A 84 -9.25 -16.69 -5.12
N GLU A 85 -10.16 -17.55 -5.56
CA GLU A 85 -11.10 -17.29 -6.64
C GLU A 85 -11.87 -15.97 -6.48
N ASN A 86 -11.88 -15.18 -7.57
CA ASN A 86 -12.81 -14.07 -7.87
C ASN A 86 -12.70 -12.78 -7.06
N LEU A 87 -11.69 -11.96 -7.34
CA LEU A 87 -11.81 -10.51 -7.19
C LEU A 87 -11.46 -9.80 -8.51
N CYS A 88 -12.47 -9.17 -9.10
CA CYS A 88 -12.38 -8.41 -10.33
C CYS A 88 -11.26 -7.36 -10.28
N LEU A 89 -10.30 -7.50 -11.22
CA LEU A 89 -9.55 -6.45 -11.92
C LEU A 89 -9.75 -5.03 -11.37
N PHE A 90 -8.94 -4.67 -10.37
CA PHE A 90 -8.64 -3.27 -10.05
C PHE A 90 -7.13 -3.09 -9.99
N LYS A 91 -6.57 -2.51 -11.05
CA LYS A 91 -5.17 -2.06 -11.09
C LYS A 91 -5.04 -0.81 -10.22
N ALA A 92 -4.81 -1.01 -8.93
CA ALA A 92 -4.45 0.03 -7.98
C ALA A 92 -3.28 -0.49 -7.13
N TYR A 93 -2.08 0.03 -7.40
CA TYR A 93 -0.86 -0.43 -6.77
C TYR A 93 -0.34 0.61 -5.78
N VAL A 94 -0.45 0.28 -4.49
CA VAL A 94 0.42 0.80 -3.43
C VAL A 94 0.56 -0.33 -2.40
N HIS A 95 1.72 -0.98 -2.34
CA HIS A 95 2.06 -1.92 -1.29
C HIS A 95 2.88 -1.18 -0.23
N LEU A 96 2.21 -0.72 0.83
CA LEU A 96 2.85 -0.41 2.11
C LEU A 96 2.27 -1.41 3.11
N THR A 97 2.97 -2.52 3.35
CA THR A 97 2.64 -3.43 4.44
C THR A 97 3.41 -2.99 5.68
N GLY A 98 2.88 -1.98 6.37
CA GLY A 98 3.08 -1.84 7.82
C GLY A 98 2.17 -2.85 8.50
N ILE A 99 2.69 -4.02 8.87
CA ILE A 99 2.00 -4.94 9.77
C ILE A 99 2.27 -4.44 11.19
N CYS A 100 1.30 -3.74 11.78
CA CYS A 100 1.25 -3.49 13.23
C CYS A 100 0.48 -4.62 13.95
#